data_AF-A0A7M3YXS2-F1
#
_entry.id   AF-A0A7M3YXS2-F1
#
_cell.length_a   1.000
_cell.length_b   1.000
_cell.length_c   1.000
_cell.angle_alpha   90.00
_cell.angle_beta   90.00
_cell.angle_gamma   90.00
#
_symmetry.space_group_name_H-M   'P 1'
#
loop_
_entity.id
_entity.type
_entity.pdbx_description
1 polymer ?
#
loop_
_entity_poly.entity_id
_entity_poly.type
_entity_poly.pdbx_seq_one_letter_code
_entity_poly.pdbx_strand_id
1 'polypeptide(L)'
;MTMAGTFIETRSWTDDDFSESGSLGTSSHGVMLNEPLRGWAAFSATFRVMFVEEARKSVEFAKKRQMVLFPLLLALVTAISTIGLQFLVGDSTAQTADIDSKTFTWEELRFALHLPMFMFSLGMGTFAFMGRDAILRRTGTKNFLLAAPALQPLPNSMAHFVYFVKEVLFYVLLILTPIIAGMALGILLDGVAGIRTPLLWSSLPWTWLAMATTLGQGLALSFLASSLWLRGRPYTVVGPVAVVAIGIGVGLGHLPVDVLLWGLAAQSSQSGVAILLGLALSFGLGLFASLLILDDFDVSVVERGDLLAPMHARLGFLGKGNIRLIVAKEFVDLFR
;
A
#
# COMPACT_ATOMS: atom_id res chain seq x y z
N MET A 1 -58.20 -34.55 -12.07
CA MET A 1 -57.33 -33.41 -12.42
C MET A 1 -58.14 -32.13 -12.26
N THR A 2 -57.92 -31.43 -11.15
CA THR A 2 -58.57 -30.15 -10.83
C THR A 2 -57.47 -29.14 -10.60
N MET A 3 -57.38 -28.15 -11.47
CA MET A 3 -56.43 -27.04 -11.39
C MET A 3 -56.81 -26.16 -10.18
N ALA A 4 -55.93 -26.05 -9.19
CA ALA A 4 -56.09 -25.08 -8.11
C ALA A 4 -55.81 -23.68 -8.67
N GLY A 5 -56.88 -22.90 -8.91
CA GLY A 5 -56.77 -21.51 -9.29
C GLY A 5 -56.35 -20.66 -8.09
N THR A 6 -55.33 -19.83 -8.26
CA THR A 6 -54.98 -18.78 -7.30
C THR A 6 -56.03 -17.67 -7.41
N PHE A 7 -56.71 -17.34 -6.33
CA PHE A 7 -57.72 -16.28 -6.30
C PHE A 7 -57.09 -15.01 -5.70
N ILE A 8 -57.16 -13.90 -6.42
CA ILE A 8 -56.74 -12.58 -5.92
C ILE A 8 -58.01 -11.85 -5.48
N GLU A 9 -58.11 -11.59 -4.18
CA GLU A 9 -59.19 -10.80 -3.59
C GLU A 9 -58.65 -9.42 -3.22
N THR A 10 -59.30 -8.37 -3.71
CA THR A 10 -59.00 -6.98 -3.36
C THR A 10 -59.80 -6.58 -2.12
N ARG A 11 -59.13 -6.31 -1.00
CA ARG A 11 -59.76 -5.73 0.20
C ARG A 11 -59.67 -4.21 0.21
N SER A 12 -60.64 -3.56 0.85
CA SER A 12 -60.67 -2.11 1.01
C SER A 12 -59.75 -1.68 2.16
N TRP A 13 -59.05 -0.56 1.99
CA TRP A 13 -58.02 -0.07 2.93
C TRP A 13 -58.55 0.30 4.32
N THR A 14 -59.87 0.30 4.51
CA THR A 14 -60.51 0.68 5.78
C THR A 14 -60.72 -0.47 6.76
N ASP A 15 -60.40 -1.72 6.36
CA ASP A 15 -60.58 -2.92 7.18
C ASP A 15 -59.31 -3.34 7.97
N ASP A 16 -58.28 -2.50 8.02
CA ASP A 16 -57.06 -2.79 8.78
C ASP A 16 -57.27 -2.51 10.28
N ASP A 17 -57.36 -3.58 11.07
CA ASP A 17 -57.35 -3.52 12.53
C ASP A 17 -55.90 -3.28 13.00
N PHE A 18 -55.57 -2.03 13.33
CA PHE A 18 -54.21 -1.62 13.78
C PHE A 18 -53.85 -2.08 15.21
N SER A 19 -54.61 -3.02 15.79
CA SER A 19 -54.50 -3.41 17.20
C SER A 19 -53.39 -4.42 17.51
N GLU A 20 -52.67 -4.94 16.52
CA GLU A 20 -51.51 -5.80 16.77
C GLU A 20 -50.22 -5.15 16.29
N SER A 21 -49.27 -4.95 17.21
CA SER A 21 -47.87 -4.67 16.89
C SER A 21 -47.22 -5.95 16.34
N GLY A 22 -47.65 -6.38 15.15
CA GLY A 22 -47.01 -7.44 14.40
C GLY A 22 -45.61 -6.98 14.00
N SER A 23 -44.60 -7.75 14.39
CA SER A 23 -43.25 -7.66 13.85
C SER A 23 -43.33 -7.51 12.33
N LEU A 24 -42.90 -6.35 11.80
CA LEU A 24 -42.71 -6.11 10.37
C LEU A 24 -42.03 -7.36 9.79
N GLY A 25 -42.74 -8.08 8.91
CA GLY A 25 -42.45 -9.45 8.50
C GLY A 25 -41.09 -9.66 7.83
N THR A 26 -40.01 -9.57 8.61
CA THR A 26 -38.66 -10.03 8.24
C THR A 26 -38.26 -11.13 9.21
N SER A 27 -39.10 -12.16 9.37
CA SER A 27 -38.66 -13.39 10.03
C SER A 27 -37.69 -14.10 9.10
N SER A 28 -36.45 -14.33 9.53
CA SER A 28 -35.36 -14.82 8.68
C SER A 28 -35.51 -16.28 8.17
N HIS A 29 -36.71 -16.89 8.21
CA HIS A 29 -36.95 -18.27 7.76
C HIS A 29 -35.90 -19.29 8.24
N GLY A 30 -35.38 -19.13 9.47
CA GLY A 30 -34.33 -20.01 10.00
C GLY A 30 -32.93 -19.80 9.40
N VAL A 31 -32.75 -18.80 8.52
CA VAL A 31 -31.45 -18.36 8.03
C VAL A 31 -30.80 -17.48 9.10
N MET A 32 -29.64 -17.93 9.59
CA MET A 32 -28.76 -17.09 10.42
C MET A 32 -28.24 -15.96 9.52
N LEU A 33 -28.79 -14.76 9.68
CA LEU A 33 -28.24 -13.58 9.03
C LEU A 33 -26.89 -13.30 9.70
N ASN A 34 -25.80 -13.49 8.95
CA ASN A 34 -24.48 -13.13 9.44
C ASN A 34 -24.46 -11.61 9.65
N GLU A 35 -24.46 -11.18 10.92
CA GLU A 35 -24.24 -9.78 11.23
C GLU A 35 -22.90 -9.33 10.62
N PRO A 36 -22.82 -8.11 10.06
CA PRO A 36 -21.55 -7.60 9.54
C PRO A 36 -20.53 -7.56 10.67
N LEU A 37 -19.35 -8.15 10.42
CA LEU A 37 -18.25 -8.14 11.37
C LEU A 37 -17.92 -6.69 11.77
N ARG A 38 -17.59 -6.44 13.04
CA ARG A 38 -17.21 -5.11 13.54
C ARG A 38 -15.84 -5.14 14.23
N GLY A 39 -15.18 -3.99 14.26
CA GLY A 39 -13.90 -3.81 14.95
C GLY A 39 -12.79 -4.75 14.46
N TRP A 40 -12.12 -5.43 15.38
CA TRP A 40 -10.98 -6.31 15.07
C TRP A 40 -11.35 -7.51 14.19
N ALA A 41 -12.56 -8.05 14.32
CA ALA A 41 -13.01 -9.16 13.50
C ALA A 41 -13.11 -8.77 12.02
N ALA A 42 -13.60 -7.55 11.75
CA ALA A 42 -13.63 -6.99 10.41
C ALA A 42 -12.23 -6.65 9.88
N PHE A 43 -11.38 -6.05 10.72
CA PHE A 43 -9.98 -5.76 10.36
C PHE A 43 -9.23 -7.03 9.94
N SER A 44 -9.26 -8.06 10.78
CA SER A 44 -8.54 -9.32 10.55
C SER A 44 -9.07 -10.10 9.36
N ALA A 45 -10.40 -10.14 9.17
CA ALA A 45 -11.02 -10.76 7.99
C ALA A 45 -10.59 -10.03 6.71
N THR A 46 -10.69 -8.70 6.67
CA THR A 46 -10.28 -7.89 5.52
C THR A 46 -8.79 -8.03 5.25
N PHE A 47 -7.96 -7.97 6.28
CA PHE A 47 -6.51 -8.18 6.17
C PHE A 47 -6.19 -9.54 5.54
N ARG A 48 -6.79 -10.62 6.04
CA ARG A 48 -6.55 -11.97 5.53
C ARG A 48 -6.95 -12.10 4.07
N VAL A 49 -8.14 -11.60 3.72
CA VAL A 49 -8.63 -11.65 2.34
C VAL A 49 -7.71 -10.84 1.41
N MET A 50 -7.36 -9.60 1.79
CA MET A 50 -6.44 -8.78 0.99
C MET A 50 -5.06 -9.42 0.85
N PHE A 51 -4.53 -10.05 1.90
CA PHE A 51 -3.23 -10.71 1.86
C PHE A 51 -3.22 -11.92 0.92
N VAL A 52 -4.26 -12.76 0.97
CA VAL A 52 -4.43 -13.89 0.05
C VAL A 52 -4.61 -13.41 -1.40
N GLU A 53 -5.40 -12.36 -1.59
CA GLU A 53 -5.61 -11.76 -2.90
C GLU A 53 -4.33 -11.16 -3.49
N GLU A 54 -3.48 -10.54 -2.67
CA GLU A 54 -2.17 -10.04 -3.10
C GLU A 54 -1.28 -11.18 -3.56
N ALA A 55 -1.22 -12.27 -2.80
CA ALA A 55 -0.45 -13.46 -3.19
C ALA A 55 -0.98 -14.04 -4.51
N ARG A 56 -2.30 -14.16 -4.66
CA ARG A 56 -2.94 -14.63 -5.90
C ARG A 56 -2.60 -13.74 -7.10
N LYS A 57 -2.76 -12.42 -6.96
CA LYS A 57 -2.41 -11.44 -8.00
C LYS A 57 -0.92 -11.48 -8.36
N SER A 58 -0.06 -11.65 -7.37
CA SER A 58 1.38 -11.78 -7.58
C SER A 58 1.71 -13.05 -8.38
N VAL A 59 1.05 -14.19 -8.10
CA VAL A 59 1.19 -15.42 -8.90
C VAL A 59 0.70 -15.22 -10.33
N GLU A 60 -0.45 -14.56 -10.49
CA GLU A 60 -1.07 -14.29 -11.79
C GLU A 60 -0.20 -13.38 -12.66
N PHE A 61 0.31 -12.30 -12.07
CA PHE A 61 1.16 -11.32 -12.75
C PHE A 61 2.55 -11.88 -13.07
N ALA A 62 3.21 -12.53 -12.12
CA ALA A 62 4.62 -12.92 -12.25
C ALA A 62 4.83 -14.35 -12.80
N LYS A 63 3.78 -15.11 -13.14
CA LYS A 63 3.86 -16.58 -13.29
C LYS A 63 4.39 -17.25 -12.01
N LYS A 64 3.77 -18.34 -11.57
CA LYS A 64 4.10 -19.04 -10.31
C LYS A 64 5.60 -19.26 -10.04
N ARG A 65 6.39 -19.54 -11.08
CA ARG A 65 7.84 -19.77 -10.98
C ARG A 65 8.62 -18.50 -10.63
N GLN A 66 8.30 -17.32 -11.18
CA GLN A 66 9.09 -16.11 -10.90
C GLN A 66 8.81 -15.57 -9.50
N MET A 67 7.57 -15.73 -8.99
CA MET A 67 7.22 -15.36 -7.62
C MET A 67 8.04 -16.13 -6.57
N VAL A 68 8.38 -17.40 -6.82
CA VAL A 68 9.23 -18.21 -5.93
C VAL A 68 10.72 -17.94 -6.18
N LEU A 69 11.11 -17.75 -7.44
CA LEU A 69 12.51 -17.48 -7.79
C LEU A 69 13.00 -16.15 -7.23
N PHE A 70 12.15 -15.12 -7.14
CA PHE A 70 12.58 -13.80 -6.66
C PHE A 70 13.08 -13.83 -5.20
N PRO A 71 12.32 -14.32 -4.20
CA PRO A 71 12.82 -14.52 -2.83
C PRO A 71 14.06 -15.41 -2.77
N LEU A 72 14.08 -16.49 -3.56
CA LEU A 72 15.20 -17.43 -3.56
C LEU A 72 16.49 -16.80 -4.11
N LEU A 73 16.38 -16.00 -5.16
CA LEU A 73 17.50 -15.26 -5.74
C LEU A 73 17.99 -14.18 -4.78
N LEU A 74 17.08 -13.49 -4.09
CA LEU A 74 17.46 -12.56 -3.01
C LEU A 74 18.26 -13.28 -1.93
N ALA A 75 17.76 -14.40 -1.41
CA ALA A 75 18.47 -15.18 -0.40
C ALA A 75 19.86 -15.64 -0.90
N LEU A 76 19.96 -16.11 -2.14
CA LEU A 76 21.22 -16.53 -2.74
C LEU A 76 22.22 -15.36 -2.87
N VAL A 77 21.78 -14.24 -3.43
CA VAL A 77 22.62 -13.05 -3.61
C VAL A 77 23.09 -12.55 -2.25
N THR A 78 22.20 -12.47 -1.26
CA THR A 78 22.57 -12.05 0.10
C THR A 78 23.53 -13.03 0.77
N ALA A 79 23.38 -14.35 0.56
CA ALA A 79 24.33 -15.33 1.08
C ALA A 79 25.75 -15.10 0.51
N ILE A 80 25.85 -14.88 -0.81
CA ILE A 80 27.12 -14.57 -1.48
C ILE A 80 27.70 -13.25 -0.97
N SER A 81 26.88 -12.21 -0.83
CA SER A 81 27.32 -10.92 -0.28
C SER A 81 27.79 -11.03 1.17
N THR A 82 27.16 -11.89 1.98
CA THR A 82 27.55 -12.14 3.38
C THR A 82 28.92 -12.79 3.46
N ILE A 83 29.20 -13.76 2.57
CA ILE A 83 30.53 -14.36 2.42
C ILE A 83 31.55 -13.31 1.97
N GLY A 84 31.17 -12.44 1.04
CA GLY A 84 32.02 -11.36 0.55
C GLY A 84 32.32 -10.26 1.57
N LEU A 85 31.57 -10.16 2.67
CA LEU A 85 31.65 -9.05 3.61
C LEU A 85 33.02 -8.94 4.30
N GLN A 86 33.72 -10.06 4.50
CA GLN A 86 35.10 -10.08 5.02
C GLN A 86 36.07 -9.22 4.17
N PHE A 87 35.81 -9.09 2.86
CA PHE A 87 36.63 -8.27 1.97
C PHE A 87 36.27 -6.78 2.04
N LEU A 88 35.03 -6.45 2.43
CA LEU A 88 34.60 -5.07 2.62
C LEU A 88 35.04 -4.50 3.97
N VAL A 89 35.10 -5.32 5.02
CA VAL A 89 35.45 -4.90 6.39
C VAL A 89 36.95 -5.02 6.68
N GLY A 90 37.71 -5.73 5.83
CA GLY A 90 39.17 -5.84 5.98
C GLY A 90 39.66 -6.97 6.89
N ASP A 91 38.77 -7.88 7.31
CA ASP A 91 39.11 -8.99 8.23
C ASP A 91 39.71 -10.22 7.51
N SER A 92 40.02 -10.05 6.21
CA SER A 92 40.58 -11.12 5.38
C SER A 92 42.12 -11.15 5.47
N THR A 93 42.67 -12.33 5.75
CA THR A 93 44.12 -12.57 5.92
C THR A 93 44.98 -12.34 4.67
N ALA A 94 44.39 -11.83 3.58
CA ALA A 94 45.00 -11.70 2.27
C ALA A 94 45.31 -10.24 1.85
N GLN A 95 45.11 -9.25 2.73
CA GLN A 95 45.20 -7.83 2.36
C GLN A 95 46.41 -7.14 3.02
N THR A 96 47.32 -6.62 2.19
CA THR A 96 48.58 -5.97 2.57
C THR A 96 48.46 -4.46 2.78
N ALA A 97 49.03 -3.97 3.89
CA ALA A 97 49.55 -2.63 4.22
C ALA A 97 48.74 -1.33 3.97
N ASP A 98 47.62 -1.34 3.26
CA ASP A 98 46.83 -0.14 2.91
C ASP A 98 45.34 -0.35 3.25
N ILE A 99 45.09 -0.65 4.53
CA ILE A 99 43.84 -1.24 5.08
C ILE A 99 42.78 -0.16 5.36
N ASP A 100 43.19 0.98 5.92
CA ASP A 100 42.25 2.02 6.37
C ASP A 100 41.63 2.84 5.22
N SER A 101 42.22 2.78 4.01
CA SER A 101 41.76 3.55 2.85
C SER A 101 40.76 2.79 1.96
N LYS A 102 40.60 1.48 2.15
CA LYS A 102 39.84 0.58 1.23
C LYS A 102 38.75 -0.25 1.90
N THR A 103 38.53 -0.07 3.20
CA THR A 103 37.56 -0.85 3.98
C THR A 103 36.46 0.06 4.50
N PHE A 104 35.24 -0.49 4.58
CA PHE A 104 34.08 0.23 5.11
C PHE A 104 33.93 -0.02 6.60
N THR A 105 33.55 1.02 7.33
CA THR A 105 33.17 0.89 8.73
C THR A 105 31.81 0.18 8.87
N TRP A 106 31.56 -0.40 10.04
CA TRP A 106 30.27 -1.03 10.34
C TRP A 106 29.09 -0.05 10.32
N GLU A 107 29.35 1.22 10.63
CA GLU A 107 28.34 2.29 10.59
C GLU A 107 27.96 2.61 9.15
N GLU A 108 28.94 2.79 8.26
CA GLU A 108 28.72 3.00 6.83
C GLU A 108 27.98 1.83 6.20
N LEU A 109 28.32 0.59 6.56
CA LEU A 109 27.61 -0.61 6.07
C LEU A 109 26.15 -0.66 6.54
N ARG A 110 25.87 -0.33 7.81
CA ARG A 110 24.49 -0.26 8.31
C ARG A 110 23.72 0.84 7.60
N PHE A 111 24.30 2.03 7.48
CA PHE A 111 23.68 3.12 6.73
C PHE A 111 23.39 2.73 5.27
N ALA A 112 24.35 2.09 4.60
CA ALA A 112 24.23 1.59 3.23
C ALA A 112 23.17 0.49 3.06
N LEU A 113 22.77 -0.20 4.13
CA LEU A 113 21.63 -1.14 4.12
C LEU A 113 20.31 -0.40 4.33
N HIS A 114 20.25 0.48 5.32
CA HIS A 114 19.03 1.19 5.70
C HIS A 114 18.57 2.20 4.65
N LEU A 115 19.47 3.01 4.09
CA LEU A 115 19.11 4.07 3.16
C LEU A 115 18.46 3.53 1.86
N PRO A 116 19.04 2.56 1.14
CA PRO A 116 18.41 2.01 -0.06
C PRO A 116 17.09 1.31 0.26
N MET A 117 16.97 0.62 1.40
CA MET A 117 15.71 0.01 1.80
C MET A 117 14.63 1.07 2.09
N PHE A 118 15.00 2.15 2.75
CA PHE A 118 14.11 3.28 3.01
C PHE A 118 13.64 3.93 1.70
N MET A 119 14.56 4.18 0.76
CA MET A 119 14.25 4.71 -0.57
C MET A 119 13.37 3.75 -1.40
N PHE A 120 13.68 2.45 -1.38
CA PHE A 120 12.87 1.41 -2.02
C PHE A 120 11.45 1.42 -1.47
N SER A 121 11.32 1.47 -0.14
CA SER A 121 10.05 1.51 0.55
C SER A 121 9.22 2.76 0.20
N LEU A 122 9.86 3.94 0.19
CA LEU A 122 9.22 5.18 -0.27
C LEU A 122 8.73 5.08 -1.72
N GLY A 123 9.54 4.51 -2.62
CA GLY A 123 9.20 4.32 -4.03
C GLY A 123 8.01 3.40 -4.20
N MET A 124 8.04 2.21 -3.58
CA MET A 124 6.96 1.23 -3.66
C MET A 124 5.66 1.77 -3.05
N GLY A 125 5.73 2.43 -1.90
CA GLY A 125 4.55 3.09 -1.31
C GLY A 125 3.92 4.09 -2.27
N THR A 126 4.74 4.87 -2.99
CA THR A 126 4.23 5.94 -3.84
C THR A 126 3.48 5.35 -5.03
N PHE A 127 3.99 4.26 -5.62
CA PHE A 127 3.27 3.56 -6.68
C PHE A 127 1.99 2.87 -6.18
N ALA A 128 2.03 2.26 -4.99
CA ALA A 128 0.89 1.56 -4.42
C ALA A 128 -0.29 2.50 -4.08
N PHE A 129 0.01 3.69 -3.54
CA PHE A 129 -1.01 4.64 -3.09
C PHE A 129 -1.33 5.70 -4.15
N MET A 130 -0.33 6.35 -4.75
CA MET A 130 -0.55 7.44 -5.72
C MET A 130 -0.79 6.92 -7.14
N GLY A 131 -0.05 5.88 -7.54
CA GLY A 131 -0.16 5.30 -8.89
C GLY A 131 -1.53 4.66 -9.14
N ARG A 132 -2.08 4.00 -8.12
CA ARG A 132 -3.40 3.37 -8.18
C ARG A 132 -4.51 4.42 -8.37
N ASP A 133 -4.50 5.51 -7.60
CA ASP A 133 -5.48 6.59 -7.77
C ASP A 133 -5.34 7.31 -9.10
N ALA A 134 -4.11 7.54 -9.59
CA ALA A 134 -3.87 8.13 -10.89
C ALA A 134 -4.40 7.26 -12.05
N ILE A 135 -4.21 5.94 -11.96
CA ILE A 135 -4.72 4.97 -12.95
C ILE A 135 -6.25 4.87 -12.86
N LEU A 136 -6.81 4.88 -11.65
CA LEU A 136 -8.27 4.83 -11.43
C LEU A 136 -8.96 6.08 -11.98
N ARG A 137 -8.38 7.27 -11.80
CA ARG A 137 -8.89 8.53 -12.38
C ARG A 137 -8.77 8.57 -13.90
N ARG A 138 -7.72 7.97 -14.49
CA ARG A 138 -7.53 7.90 -15.96
C ARG A 138 -8.47 6.89 -16.63
N THR A 139 -8.78 5.78 -15.95
CA THR A 139 -9.62 4.70 -16.51
C THR A 139 -11.12 4.96 -16.34
N GLY A 140 -11.50 6.15 -15.86
CA GLY A 140 -12.83 6.74 -15.92
C GLY A 140 -14.00 5.76 -16.03
N THR A 141 -14.70 5.54 -14.91
CA THR A 141 -16.13 5.21 -14.98
C THR A 141 -16.50 3.84 -15.55
N LYS A 142 -15.62 2.83 -15.50
CA LYS A 142 -16.02 1.44 -15.76
C LYS A 142 -16.10 0.65 -14.45
N ASN A 143 -17.33 0.60 -13.94
CA ASN A 143 -17.84 -0.32 -12.93
C ASN A 143 -17.37 -0.08 -11.49
N PHE A 144 -18.20 0.73 -10.83
CA PHE A 144 -18.54 0.72 -9.41
C PHE A 144 -19.00 -0.67 -8.87
N LEU A 145 -18.54 -1.79 -9.42
CA LEU A 145 -18.25 -3.01 -8.62
C LEU A 145 -17.00 -2.79 -7.74
N LEU A 146 -16.25 -1.72 -8.04
CA LEU A 146 -15.20 -1.10 -7.23
C LEU A 146 -15.72 -0.23 -6.07
N ALA A 147 -17.05 -0.18 -5.84
CA ALA A 147 -17.67 0.28 -4.59
C ALA A 147 -17.40 -0.65 -3.39
N ALA A 148 -16.44 -1.56 -3.51
CA ALA A 148 -16.08 -2.53 -2.49
C ALA A 148 -15.84 -1.91 -1.10
N PRO A 149 -15.30 -0.68 -0.94
CA PRO A 149 -15.20 -0.08 0.40
C PRO A 149 -16.58 0.27 1.01
N ALA A 150 -17.57 0.66 0.20
CA ALA A 150 -18.93 0.97 0.67
C ALA A 150 -19.76 -0.30 0.96
N LEU A 151 -19.37 -1.44 0.36
CA LEU A 151 -19.93 -2.77 0.65
C LEU A 151 -19.14 -3.53 1.73
N GLN A 152 -17.97 -3.03 2.11
CA GLN A 152 -17.16 -3.61 3.17
C GLN A 152 -17.69 -3.13 4.53
N PRO A 153 -17.66 -3.98 5.56
CA PRO A 153 -18.11 -3.62 6.90
C PRO A 153 -17.14 -2.67 7.63
N LEU A 154 -16.19 -2.03 6.94
CA LEU A 154 -15.15 -1.16 7.49
C LEU A 154 -15.20 0.24 6.87
N PRO A 155 -14.94 1.30 7.66
CA PRO A 155 -14.77 2.64 7.11
C PRO A 155 -13.54 2.69 6.18
N ASN A 156 -13.60 3.55 5.17
CA ASN A 156 -12.59 3.67 4.12
C ASN A 156 -11.18 3.96 4.68
N SER A 157 -11.06 4.78 5.72
CA SER A 157 -9.81 5.04 6.44
C SER A 157 -9.21 3.77 7.06
N MET A 158 -10.04 2.89 7.62
CA MET A 158 -9.58 1.61 8.18
C MET A 158 -9.22 0.63 7.08
N ALA A 159 -9.94 0.61 5.95
CA ALA A 159 -9.61 -0.25 4.81
C ALA A 159 -8.23 0.09 4.22
N HIS A 160 -7.90 1.38 4.10
CA HIS A 160 -6.57 1.82 3.66
C HIS A 160 -5.48 1.56 4.70
N PHE A 161 -5.80 1.64 6.00
CA PHE A 161 -4.86 1.23 7.04
C PHE A 161 -4.56 -0.27 6.98
N VAL A 162 -5.58 -1.12 6.82
CA VAL A 162 -5.41 -2.57 6.59
C VAL A 162 -4.51 -2.82 5.38
N TYR A 163 -4.72 -2.06 4.30
CA TYR A 163 -3.90 -2.14 3.10
C TYR A 163 -2.43 -1.79 3.38
N PHE A 164 -2.16 -0.70 4.11
CA PHE A 164 -0.81 -0.35 4.57
C PHE A 164 -0.16 -1.46 5.41
N VAL A 165 -0.87 -2.00 6.42
CA VAL A 165 -0.36 -3.08 7.26
C VAL A 165 -0.03 -4.32 6.43
N LYS A 166 -0.89 -4.64 5.45
CA LYS A 166 -0.65 -5.73 4.48
C LYS A 166 0.61 -5.48 3.65
N GLU A 167 0.80 -4.29 3.09
CA GLU A 167 2.01 -3.95 2.30
C GLU A 167 3.29 -4.12 3.13
N VAL A 168 3.31 -3.61 4.36
CA VAL A 168 4.45 -3.77 5.28
C VAL A 168 4.75 -5.26 5.49
N LEU A 169 3.75 -6.05 5.87
CA LEU A 169 3.95 -7.48 6.13
C LEU A 169 4.33 -8.26 4.87
N PHE A 170 3.76 -7.90 3.72
CA PHE A 170 4.04 -8.56 2.45
C PHE A 170 5.50 -8.35 2.03
N TYR A 171 6.03 -7.13 2.13
CA TYR A 171 7.45 -6.88 1.82
C TYR A 171 8.40 -7.44 2.88
N VAL A 172 8.01 -7.41 4.16
CA VAL A 172 8.79 -8.09 5.20
C VAL A 172 8.91 -9.59 4.87
N LEU A 173 7.83 -10.23 4.42
CA LEU A 173 7.84 -11.66 4.11
C LEU A 173 8.51 -12.01 2.77
N LEU A 174 8.32 -11.21 1.71
CA LEU A 174 8.83 -11.54 0.38
C LEU A 174 10.23 -10.97 0.07
N ILE A 175 10.65 -9.92 0.76
CA ILE A 175 11.93 -9.26 0.50
C ILE A 175 12.84 -9.44 1.70
N LEU A 176 12.42 -8.98 2.88
CA LEU A 176 13.31 -8.91 4.03
C LEU A 176 13.62 -10.29 4.62
N THR A 177 12.62 -11.14 4.84
CA THR A 177 12.82 -12.49 5.40
C THR A 177 13.77 -13.33 4.53
N PRO A 178 13.65 -13.35 3.18
CA PRO A 178 14.64 -14.02 2.32
C PRO A 178 16.04 -13.42 2.41
N ILE A 179 16.19 -12.10 2.54
CA ILE A 179 17.50 -11.46 2.76
C ILE A 179 18.12 -11.98 4.07
N ILE A 180 17.36 -12.00 5.18
CA ILE A 180 17.86 -12.55 6.45
C ILE A 180 18.18 -14.04 6.34
N ALA A 181 17.33 -14.81 5.64
CA ALA A 181 17.60 -16.22 5.37
C ALA A 181 18.88 -16.42 4.57
N GLY A 182 19.16 -15.54 3.59
CA GLY A 182 20.42 -15.50 2.85
C GLY A 182 21.62 -15.22 3.76
N MET A 183 21.52 -14.25 4.67
CA MET A 183 22.58 -14.01 5.66
C MET A 183 22.79 -15.22 6.57
N ALA A 184 21.72 -15.86 7.05
CA ALA A 184 21.81 -17.09 7.82
C ALA A 184 22.51 -18.21 7.05
N LEU A 185 22.22 -18.37 5.75
CA LEU A 185 22.91 -19.33 4.88
C LEU A 185 24.40 -18.98 4.71
N GLY A 186 24.74 -17.70 4.57
CA GLY A 186 26.12 -17.23 4.53
C GLY A 186 26.91 -17.62 5.78
N ILE A 187 26.34 -17.39 6.97
CA ILE A 187 26.96 -17.77 8.26
C ILE A 187 27.01 -19.30 8.41
N LEU A 188 26.00 -20.04 7.93
CA LEU A 188 26.03 -21.51 7.96
C LEU A 188 27.18 -22.07 7.12
N LEU A 189 27.44 -21.48 5.95
CA LEU A 189 28.52 -21.88 5.07
C LEU A 189 29.91 -21.61 5.67
N ASP A 190 30.05 -20.63 6.58
CA ASP A 190 31.26 -20.45 7.38
C ASP A 190 31.60 -21.71 8.18
N GLY A 191 30.62 -22.21 8.94
CA GLY A 191 30.80 -23.40 9.79
C GLY A 191 31.05 -24.70 9.02
N VAL A 192 30.57 -24.81 7.78
CA VAL A 192 30.69 -26.04 6.96
C VAL A 192 31.90 -26.00 6.02
N ALA A 193 32.20 -24.85 5.41
CA ALA A 193 33.24 -24.69 4.40
C ALA A 193 34.51 -23.99 4.92
N GLY A 194 34.54 -23.56 6.18
CA GLY A 194 35.69 -22.87 6.80
C GLY A 194 35.92 -21.46 6.27
N ILE A 195 34.89 -20.83 5.70
CA ILE A 195 34.93 -19.47 5.15
C ILE A 195 34.51 -18.48 6.24
N ARG A 196 35.48 -17.79 6.87
CA ARG A 196 35.19 -16.84 7.95
C ARG A 196 34.24 -15.74 7.50
N THR A 197 33.12 -15.59 8.20
CA THR A 197 32.19 -14.48 8.02
C THR A 197 32.20 -13.59 9.27
N PRO A 198 32.25 -12.26 9.11
CA PRO A 198 32.31 -11.36 10.27
C PRO A 198 30.94 -11.16 10.96
N LEU A 199 29.89 -11.88 10.54
CA LEU A 199 28.54 -11.77 11.11
C LEU A 199 28.30 -12.77 12.24
N LEU A 200 27.55 -12.32 13.23
CA LEU A 200 27.10 -13.14 14.36
C LEU A 200 25.66 -13.60 14.14
N TRP A 201 25.34 -14.85 14.51
CA TRP A 201 23.96 -15.37 14.52
C TRP A 201 23.00 -14.50 15.34
N SER A 202 23.49 -13.93 16.45
CA SER A 202 22.71 -13.05 17.32
C SER A 202 22.30 -11.76 16.62
N SER A 203 23.00 -11.32 15.57
CA SER A 203 22.71 -10.05 14.87
C SER A 203 21.53 -10.14 13.90
N LEU A 204 21.13 -11.34 13.48
CA LEU A 204 20.09 -11.53 12.47
C LEU A 204 18.70 -11.05 12.93
N PRO A 205 18.21 -11.38 14.14
CA PRO A 205 16.90 -10.90 14.59
C PRO A 205 16.87 -9.39 14.78
N TRP A 206 17.96 -8.79 15.28
CA TRP A 206 18.09 -7.34 15.42
C TRP A 206 18.04 -6.64 14.07
N THR A 207 18.81 -7.15 13.10
CA THR A 207 18.82 -6.63 11.73
C THR A 207 17.44 -6.77 11.08
N TRP A 208 16.77 -7.91 11.25
CA TRP A 208 15.41 -8.10 10.74
C TRP A 208 14.43 -7.06 11.29
N LEU A 209 14.41 -6.85 12.61
CA LEU A 209 13.51 -5.89 13.24
C LEU A 209 13.85 -4.43 12.89
N ALA A 210 15.12 -4.08 12.84
CA ALA A 210 15.59 -2.75 12.46
C ALA A 210 15.33 -2.42 10.97
N MET A 211 15.50 -3.41 10.10
CA MET A 211 15.18 -3.24 8.68
C MET A 211 13.67 -3.21 8.46
N ALA A 212 12.89 -3.98 9.23
CA ALA A 212 11.43 -3.94 9.18
C ALA A 212 10.87 -2.59 9.64
N THR A 213 11.44 -1.98 10.68
CA THR A 213 11.10 -0.60 11.10
C THR A 213 11.41 0.42 10.01
N THR A 214 12.58 0.33 9.39
CA THR A 214 12.98 1.23 8.29
C THR A 214 12.05 1.09 7.08
N LEU A 215 11.69 -0.14 6.73
CA LEU A 215 10.74 -0.42 5.67
C LEU A 215 9.36 0.15 6.02
N GLY A 216 8.87 -0.10 7.23
CA GLY A 216 7.58 0.44 7.70
C GLY A 216 7.55 1.97 7.68
N GLN A 217 8.64 2.61 8.11
CA GLN A 217 8.79 4.06 8.10
C GLN A 217 8.69 4.63 6.68
N GLY A 218 9.40 4.04 5.70
CA GLY A 218 9.35 4.48 4.31
C GLY A 218 7.95 4.38 3.70
N LEU A 219 7.24 3.27 3.96
CA LEU A 219 5.87 3.08 3.48
C LEU A 219 4.92 4.06 4.16
N ALA A 220 5.08 4.30 5.46
CA ALA A 220 4.22 5.21 6.22
C ALA A 220 4.38 6.66 5.75
N LEU A 221 5.62 7.10 5.49
CA LEU A 221 5.89 8.43 4.95
C LEU A 221 5.36 8.59 3.53
N SER A 222 5.51 7.56 2.68
CA SER A 222 4.93 7.58 1.34
C SER A 222 3.40 7.62 1.37
N PHE A 223 2.79 6.82 2.25
CA PHE A 223 1.35 6.81 2.45
C PHE A 223 0.84 8.17 2.96
N LEU A 224 1.53 8.76 3.92
CA LEU A 224 1.25 10.12 4.40
C LEU A 224 1.35 11.14 3.26
N ALA A 225 2.45 11.12 2.49
CA ALA A 225 2.63 12.02 1.36
C ALA A 225 1.49 11.89 0.34
N SER A 226 1.07 10.67 0.02
CA SER A 226 -0.07 10.40 -0.86
C SER A 226 -1.37 10.95 -0.28
N SER A 227 -1.64 10.73 1.01
CA SER A 227 -2.86 11.22 1.67
C SER A 227 -2.94 12.76 1.71
N LEU A 228 -1.80 13.43 1.96
CA LEU A 228 -1.71 14.88 1.99
C LEU A 228 -1.84 15.48 0.59
N TRP A 229 -1.25 14.85 -0.42
CA TRP A 229 -1.35 15.27 -1.82
C TRP A 229 -2.81 15.33 -2.29
N LEU A 230 -3.61 14.33 -1.92
CA LEU A 230 -5.04 14.27 -2.28
C LEU A 230 -5.87 15.41 -1.67
N ARG A 231 -5.41 16.06 -0.59
CA ARG A 231 -6.09 17.21 0.03
C ARG A 231 -5.88 18.54 -0.70
N GLY A 232 -5.03 18.59 -1.73
CA GLY A 232 -4.90 19.75 -2.62
C GLY A 232 -3.77 20.74 -2.31
N ARG A 233 -3.94 21.98 -2.78
CA ARG A 233 -2.86 22.95 -3.08
C ARG A 233 -1.86 23.29 -1.95
N PRO A 234 -2.21 23.37 -0.65
CA PRO A 234 -1.19 23.68 0.35
C PRO A 234 -0.16 22.54 0.44
N TYR A 235 -0.61 21.28 0.39
CA TYR A 235 0.28 20.13 0.59
C TYR A 235 1.12 19.78 -0.64
N THR A 236 0.64 20.10 -1.85
CA THR A 236 1.40 19.91 -3.09
C THR A 236 2.61 20.84 -3.22
N VAL A 237 2.61 21.97 -2.51
CA VAL A 237 3.72 22.94 -2.50
C VAL A 237 4.55 22.80 -1.22
N VAL A 238 3.90 22.74 -0.05
CA VAL A 238 4.59 22.65 1.25
C VAL A 238 5.34 21.32 1.39
N GLY A 239 4.79 20.21 0.89
CA GLY A 239 5.42 18.89 0.97
C GLY A 239 6.82 18.85 0.35
N PRO A 240 6.98 19.15 -0.95
CA PRO A 240 8.29 19.17 -1.60
C PRO A 240 9.26 20.16 -0.95
N VAL A 241 8.80 21.35 -0.56
CA VAL A 241 9.63 22.36 0.12
C VAL A 241 10.15 21.82 1.46
N ALA A 242 9.30 21.16 2.24
CA ALA A 242 9.71 20.55 3.50
C ALA A 242 10.75 19.43 3.30
N VAL A 243 10.57 18.57 2.29
CA VAL A 243 11.54 17.51 1.97
C VAL A 243 12.90 18.10 1.57
N VAL A 244 12.91 19.14 0.73
CA VAL A 244 14.15 19.84 0.35
C VAL A 244 14.80 20.49 1.56
N ALA A 245 14.03 21.15 2.43
CA ALA A 245 14.55 21.76 3.65
C ALA A 245 15.17 20.73 4.61
N ILE A 246 14.52 19.56 4.78
CA ILE A 246 15.07 18.46 5.58
C ILE A 246 16.36 17.94 4.94
N GLY A 247 16.38 17.72 3.62
CA GLY A 247 17.56 17.25 2.89
C GLY A 247 18.75 18.21 3.01
N ILE A 248 18.52 19.52 2.89
CA ILE A 248 19.55 20.54 3.12
C ILE A 248 20.01 20.53 4.58
N GLY A 249 19.09 20.43 5.54
CA GLY A 249 19.42 20.37 6.97
C GLY A 249 20.30 19.17 7.32
N VAL A 250 20.05 18.01 6.71
CA VAL A 250 20.90 16.81 6.82
C VAL A 250 22.25 17.05 6.14
N GLY A 251 22.27 17.59 4.91
CA GLY A 251 23.51 17.85 4.17
C GLY A 251 24.44 18.88 4.84
N LEU A 252 23.88 19.82 5.60
CA LEU A 252 24.63 20.79 6.40
C LEU A 252 25.04 20.25 7.80
N GLY A 253 24.64 19.04 8.16
CA GLY A 253 24.95 18.42 9.44
C GLY A 253 24.13 18.94 10.63
N HIS A 254 23.06 19.70 10.39
CA HIS A 254 22.16 20.17 11.45
C HIS A 254 21.22 19.07 11.95
N LEU A 255 20.95 18.05 11.14
CA LEU A 255 20.11 16.91 11.50
C LEU A 255 20.92 15.61 11.42
N PRO A 256 21.10 14.87 12.53
CA PRO A 256 21.76 13.58 12.52
C PRO A 256 20.93 12.56 11.73
N VAL A 257 21.58 11.86 10.81
CA VAL A 257 20.94 10.88 9.91
C VAL A 257 20.35 9.71 10.69
N ASP A 258 20.95 9.35 11.82
CA ASP A 258 20.47 8.28 12.71
C ASP A 258 19.07 8.58 13.25
N VAL A 259 18.76 9.86 13.50
CA VAL A 259 17.43 10.27 13.98
C VAL A 259 16.40 10.28 12.84
N LEU A 260 16.85 10.44 11.59
CA LEU A 260 15.99 10.38 10.42
C LEU A 260 15.59 8.94 10.08
N LEU A 261 16.48 7.97 10.28
CA LEU A 261 16.23 6.56 10.00
C LEU A 261 16.04 5.79 11.30
N TRP A 262 14.79 5.63 11.74
CA TRP A 262 14.49 5.06 13.06
C TRP A 262 15.01 3.64 13.25
N GLY A 263 15.00 2.84 12.17
CA GLY A 263 15.57 1.50 12.24
C GLY A 263 17.10 1.51 12.35
N LEU A 264 17.79 2.49 11.75
CA LEU A 264 19.25 2.64 11.90
C LEU A 264 19.61 2.99 13.34
N ALA A 265 18.92 3.97 13.94
CA ALA A 265 19.10 4.30 15.36
C ALA A 265 18.78 3.11 16.28
N ALA A 266 17.77 2.32 15.94
CA ALA A 266 17.42 1.14 16.70
C ALA A 266 18.48 0.03 16.59
N GLN A 267 19.08 -0.15 15.41
CA GLN A 267 20.16 -1.11 15.19
C GLN A 267 21.48 -0.69 15.84
N SER A 268 21.82 0.61 15.79
CA SER A 268 23.06 1.13 16.40
C SER A 268 23.01 1.08 17.93
N SER A 269 21.86 1.40 18.52
CA SER A 269 21.66 1.34 19.98
C SER A 269 21.45 -0.07 20.53
N GLN A 270 21.21 -1.07 19.68
CA GLN A 270 20.79 -2.44 20.04
C GLN A 270 19.68 -2.48 21.11
N SER A 271 18.82 -1.46 21.11
CA SER A 271 17.79 -1.33 22.14
C SER A 271 16.44 -1.81 21.63
N GLY A 272 15.86 -2.80 22.30
CA GLY A 272 14.51 -3.30 21.97
C GLY A 272 13.46 -2.20 22.08
N VAL A 273 13.67 -1.24 22.99
CA VAL A 273 12.78 -0.07 23.16
C VAL A 273 12.79 0.82 21.93
N ALA A 274 13.95 1.13 21.34
CA ALA A 274 14.00 1.94 20.12
C ALA A 274 13.32 1.23 18.93
N ILE A 275 13.44 -0.09 18.82
CA ILE A 275 12.71 -0.87 17.81
C ILE A 275 11.21 -0.75 18.01
N LEU A 276 10.72 -0.97 19.23
CA LEU A 276 9.30 -0.90 19.54
C LEU A 276 8.74 0.51 19.28
N LEU A 277 9.48 1.55 19.67
CA LEU A 277 9.13 2.93 19.38
C LEU A 277 9.13 3.22 17.88
N GLY A 278 10.15 2.78 17.14
CA GLY A 278 10.22 2.95 15.68
C GLY A 278 9.05 2.26 14.97
N LEU A 279 8.69 1.03 15.38
CA LEU A 279 7.52 0.33 14.86
C LEU A 279 6.25 1.09 15.21
N ALA A 280 6.06 1.45 16.48
CA ALA A 280 4.88 2.16 16.94
C ALA A 280 4.69 3.49 16.21
N LEU A 281 5.77 4.25 15.99
CA LEU A 281 5.75 5.48 15.21
C LEU A 281 5.41 5.21 13.74
N SER A 282 5.95 4.15 13.14
CA SER A 282 5.68 3.80 11.74
C SER A 282 4.21 3.41 11.53
N PHE A 283 3.67 2.56 12.40
CA PHE A 283 2.26 2.17 12.35
C PHE A 283 1.33 3.32 12.75
N GLY A 284 1.71 4.12 13.75
CA GLY A 284 0.97 5.31 14.16
C GLY A 284 0.91 6.36 13.06
N LEU A 285 2.01 6.57 12.33
CA LEU A 285 2.04 7.44 11.16
C LEU A 285 1.18 6.91 10.01
N GLY A 286 1.21 5.59 9.77
CA GLY A 286 0.32 4.95 8.80
C GLY A 286 -1.16 5.08 9.16
N LEU A 287 -1.50 4.96 10.45
CA LEU A 287 -2.86 5.18 10.94
C LEU A 287 -3.27 6.66 10.79
N PHE A 288 -2.39 7.59 11.13
CA PHE A 288 -2.64 9.02 10.95
C PHE A 288 -2.85 9.37 9.46
N ALA A 289 -2.02 8.82 8.57
CA ALA A 289 -2.19 8.96 7.12
C ALA A 289 -3.54 8.42 6.64
N SER A 290 -4.00 7.30 7.19
CA SER A 290 -5.28 6.70 6.79
C SER A 290 -6.49 7.53 7.23
N LEU A 291 -6.41 8.20 8.39
CA LEU A 291 -7.43 9.15 8.85
C LEU A 291 -7.47 10.43 8.02
N LEU A 292 -6.39 10.76 7.31
CA LEU A 292 -6.33 11.92 6.44
C LEU A 292 -7.01 11.71 5.08
N ILE A 293 -7.26 10.46 4.69
CA ILE A 293 -7.92 10.12 3.41
C ILE A 293 -9.33 10.70 3.38
N LEU A 294 -9.67 11.33 2.26
CA LEU A 294 -10.99 11.88 2.00
C LEU A 294 -11.92 10.76 1.51
N ASP A 295 -13.14 10.74 2.04
CA ASP A 295 -14.22 9.86 1.57
C ASP A 295 -14.90 10.47 0.34
N ASP A 296 -14.15 10.62 -0.75
CA ASP A 296 -14.68 11.21 -1.98
C ASP A 296 -15.31 10.10 -2.85
N PHE A 297 -16.56 9.75 -2.50
CA PHE A 297 -17.44 8.90 -3.32
C PHE A 297 -18.25 9.71 -4.33
N ASP A 298 -17.99 11.00 -4.46
CA ASP A 298 -18.65 11.82 -5.46
C ASP A 298 -18.10 11.43 -6.83
N VAL A 299 -18.80 10.49 -7.45
CA VAL A 299 -18.98 10.51 -8.91
C VAL A 299 -19.47 11.92 -9.17
N SER A 300 -18.57 12.82 -9.58
CA SER A 300 -18.97 14.10 -10.13
C SER A 300 -19.85 13.74 -11.31
N VAL A 301 -21.17 13.73 -11.10
CA VAL A 301 -22.14 13.71 -12.17
C VAL A 301 -21.90 15.04 -12.84
N VAL A 302 -20.98 15.04 -13.81
CA VAL A 302 -20.78 16.18 -14.68
C VAL A 302 -22.06 16.20 -15.51
N GLU A 303 -23.07 16.88 -14.97
CA GLU A 303 -24.26 17.24 -15.69
C GLU A 303 -23.76 18.22 -16.76
N ARG A 304 -23.33 17.68 -17.89
CA ARG A 304 -22.97 18.48 -19.04
C ARG A 304 -24.28 19.09 -19.52
N GLY A 305 -24.48 20.37 -19.19
CA GLY A 305 -25.58 21.17 -19.71
C GLY A 305 -25.62 21.12 -21.24
N ASP A 306 -26.72 21.60 -21.83
CA ASP A 306 -26.97 21.47 -23.28
C ASP A 306 -25.76 21.86 -24.15
N LEU A 307 -25.06 20.85 -24.68
CA LEU A 307 -23.92 21.00 -25.58
C LEU A 307 -24.37 21.14 -27.05
N LEU A 308 -25.63 20.84 -27.36
CA LEU A 308 -26.13 20.79 -28.73
C LEU A 308 -26.38 22.21 -29.26
N ALA A 309 -27.01 23.08 -28.46
CA ALA A 309 -27.20 24.48 -28.83
C ALA A 309 -25.88 25.23 -29.15
N PRO A 310 -24.83 25.19 -28.30
CA PRO A 310 -23.57 25.86 -28.59
C PRO A 310 -22.80 25.22 -29.75
N MET A 311 -22.81 23.89 -29.91
CA MET A 311 -22.17 23.23 -31.06
C MET A 311 -22.87 23.54 -32.38
N HIS A 312 -24.21 23.54 -32.39
CA HIS A 312 -25.01 23.92 -33.55
C HIS A 312 -24.82 25.38 -33.95
N ALA A 313 -24.60 26.29 -32.99
CA ALA A 313 -24.27 27.69 -33.26
C ALA A 313 -22.87 27.86 -33.89
N ARG A 314 -21.87 27.08 -33.45
CA ARG A 314 -20.51 27.09 -34.02
C ARG A 314 -20.44 26.54 -35.44
N LEU A 315 -21.35 25.63 -35.80
CA LEU A 315 -21.46 25.02 -37.12
C LEU A 315 -22.28 25.85 -38.12
N GLY A 316 -22.36 27.18 -37.92
CA GLY A 316 -23.12 28.10 -38.77
C GLY A 316 -22.74 28.07 -40.25
N PHE A 317 -21.51 27.65 -40.57
CA PHE A 317 -21.01 27.53 -41.95
C PHE A 317 -21.70 26.43 -42.77
N LEU A 318 -22.37 25.47 -42.13
CA LEU A 318 -23.11 24.38 -42.79
C LEU A 318 -24.55 24.78 -43.21
N GLY A 319 -24.93 26.05 -43.02
CA GLY A 319 -26.27 26.54 -43.35
C GLY A 319 -27.33 26.13 -42.32
N LYS A 320 -28.62 26.29 -42.65
CA LYS A 320 -29.77 26.03 -41.76
C LYS A 320 -30.44 24.65 -41.98
N GLY A 321 -29.81 23.75 -42.73
CA GLY A 321 -30.39 22.45 -43.10
C GLY A 321 -30.20 21.34 -42.05
N ASN A 322 -30.89 20.21 -42.26
CA ASN A 322 -30.83 19.02 -41.39
C ASN A 322 -29.41 18.46 -41.21
N ILE A 323 -28.52 18.69 -42.18
CA ILE A 323 -27.11 18.29 -42.13
C ILE A 323 -26.39 18.94 -40.94
N ARG A 324 -26.68 20.21 -40.63
CA ARG A 324 -26.04 20.91 -39.49
C ARG A 324 -26.43 20.27 -38.16
N LEU A 325 -27.68 19.86 -38.02
CA LEU A 325 -28.20 19.23 -36.81
C LEU A 325 -27.59 17.83 -36.60
N ILE A 326 -27.50 17.04 -37.67
CA ILE A 326 -26.89 15.71 -37.62
C ILE A 326 -25.41 15.80 -37.25
N VAL A 327 -24.66 16.71 -37.89
CA VAL A 327 -23.23 16.91 -37.60
C VAL A 327 -23.02 17.44 -36.18
N ALA A 328 -23.84 18.41 -35.72
CA ALA A 328 -23.77 18.91 -34.35
C ALA A 328 -24.02 17.79 -33.32
N LYS A 329 -25.00 16.91 -33.59
CA LYS A 329 -25.30 15.75 -32.76
C LYS A 329 -24.12 14.76 -32.70
N GLU A 330 -23.52 14.41 -33.85
CA GLU A 330 -22.33 13.54 -33.89
C GLU A 330 -21.13 14.14 -33.14
N PHE A 331 -20.92 15.46 -33.21
CA PHE A 331 -19.88 16.11 -32.41
C PHE A 331 -20.17 16.04 -30.90
N VAL A 332 -21.43 16.28 -30.49
CA VAL A 332 -21.83 16.15 -29.08
C VAL A 332 -21.64 14.70 -28.59
N ASP A 333 -22.01 13.72 -29.40
CA ASP A 333 -21.84 12.29 -29.10
C ASP A 333 -20.35 11.91 -29.01
N LEU A 334 -19.48 12.49 -29.84
CA LEU A 334 -18.01 12.33 -29.76
C LEU A 334 -17.38 12.96 -28.53
N PHE A 335 -17.93 14.08 -28.05
CA PHE A 335 -17.41 14.76 -26.87
C PHE A 335 -17.83 14.08 -25.58
N ARG A 336 -18.99 13.41 -25.56
CA ARG A 336 -19.59 12.77 -24.37
C ARG A 336 -18.85 11.50 -23.97
#